data_AF-A0A956Z5E3-F1
#
_entry.id   AF-A0A956Z5E3-F1
#
_cell.length_a   1.000
_cell.length_b   1.000
_cell.length_c   1.000
_cell.angle_alpha   90.00
_cell.angle_beta   90.00
_cell.angle_gamma   90.00
#
_symmetry.space_group_name_H-M   'P 1'
#
loop_
_entity.id
_entity.type
_entity.pdbx_description
1 polymer ?
#
loop_
_entity_poly.entity_id
_entity_poly.type
_entity_poly.pdbx_seq_one_letter_code
_entity_poly.pdbx_strand_id
1 'polypeptide(L)'
;MGLESGHGGHTFKVTDSALPAHHGDASAHLSRFVSGISVSDHAPAVHTGRTAGDASSVTITPLAELSTNTGGDGRDTAPKAATPDLSANPSVEDLAKAGVFKDMTGAQTDQSERTRLAAGETPEIKVKMTDAGSDPAKQQADFLIKKDGSIELLNNPEKTGQKEIVVAVERDAGELKPSDTQQQALNQLMTYLDGRIKAQFPQAQEQGVKVDDQQNLVPDDLKNSLKVNSNAAPTNPELPDSANRQVQDMNRFRGSGEGSMSRQQANDYFPERSVPREANENDRIAAVKDTVASFVSRGDQHPYEHVVHRGSRGWGIGRYGLTYDMISSWLDNLDIGNLEQLEKEGKVPKGTAARMKAMKESMAKAKRSGKDSDLDPFLQKLKAGDKNNPITAADINQNFGKEVQELATSFNVGRFAQEMGGTTQNVDPGKLALAMTLGRVPGEQDLNDPANKQFVDAANQTYQIALNRYTKTGDTIPFTDASNLTDAMQKAEGKALWTDYAQATENGNLGCAIAASRILRAGGVPVGEQLGVDGLKNDMERLGARPTSLANAINSGRPYVIIKQNGGSHTGVAIGRTVFENSSSRGRVVRRDLSESSLRSGSVAYIVPSQYVNSNNA
;
A
#
# COMPACT_ATOMS: atom_id res chain seq x y z
N MET A 1 -28.63 -12.79 53.68
CA MET A 1 -28.41 -12.43 55.09
C MET A 1 -27.42 -11.26 55.06
N GLY A 2 -27.82 -9.98 55.09
CA GLY A 2 -28.35 -9.21 56.23
C GLY A 2 -27.22 -9.00 57.26
N LEU A 3 -26.78 -7.82 57.72
CA LEU A 3 -27.26 -6.43 57.77
C LEU A 3 -26.04 -5.50 58.13
N GLU A 4 -26.11 -4.22 57.73
CA GLU A 4 -25.76 -2.94 58.43
C GLU A 4 -24.50 -2.79 59.34
N SER A 5 -23.88 -1.64 59.62
CA SER A 5 -23.85 -0.22 59.16
C SER A 5 -22.77 0.54 60.01
N GLY A 6 -22.37 1.77 59.62
CA GLY A 6 -21.71 2.78 60.49
C GLY A 6 -20.27 3.20 60.10
N HIS A 7 -20.04 4.33 59.42
CA HIS A 7 -19.82 5.73 59.88
C HIS A 7 -18.46 6.04 60.54
N GLY A 8 -17.74 7.01 59.95
CA GLY A 8 -16.58 7.70 60.54
C GLY A 8 -15.85 8.60 59.54
N GLY A 9 -16.10 9.91 59.58
CA GLY A 9 -15.46 10.92 58.73
C GLY A 9 -14.23 11.58 59.38
N HIS A 10 -13.35 12.14 58.55
CA HIS A 10 -12.35 13.13 58.96
C HIS A 10 -12.25 14.26 57.92
N THR A 11 -12.37 15.49 58.44
CA THR A 11 -12.16 16.79 57.78
C THR A 11 -10.69 17.21 57.83
N PHE A 12 -10.18 17.87 56.78
CA PHE A 12 -9.17 18.95 56.87
C PHE A 12 -9.39 20.00 55.77
N LYS A 13 -8.97 21.23 56.04
CA LYS A 13 -9.52 22.51 55.54
C LYS A 13 -8.38 23.41 54.98
N VAL A 14 -8.77 24.40 54.16
CA VAL A 14 -8.10 25.69 53.77
C VAL A 14 -6.86 25.56 52.83
N THR A 15 -6.63 26.36 51.77
CA THR A 15 -6.83 27.82 51.56
C THR A 15 -7.02 28.28 50.11
N ASP A 16 -7.90 29.29 49.95
CA ASP A 16 -7.97 30.27 48.85
C ASP A 16 -6.71 31.14 48.78
N SER A 17 -6.34 31.59 47.58
CA SER A 17 -5.60 32.85 47.36
C SER A 17 -5.80 33.41 45.95
N ALA A 18 -5.91 34.73 45.90
CA ALA A 18 -6.48 35.56 44.85
C ALA A 18 -5.61 35.79 43.60
N LEU A 19 -6.32 36.04 42.48
CA LEU A 19 -6.13 36.99 41.38
C LEU A 19 -4.98 38.04 41.50
N PRO A 20 -4.41 38.51 40.36
CA PRO A 20 -5.06 39.61 39.63
C PRO A 20 -5.06 39.52 38.10
N ALA A 21 -6.08 40.17 37.53
CA ALA A 21 -6.25 40.53 36.14
C ALA A 21 -5.30 41.67 35.73
N HIS A 22 -4.89 41.69 34.45
CA HIS A 22 -4.39 42.89 33.79
C HIS A 22 -4.99 43.02 32.39
N HIS A 23 -5.62 44.18 32.17
CA HIS A 23 -6.00 44.75 30.88
C HIS A 23 -4.77 45.08 30.02
N GLY A 24 -4.93 45.00 28.70
CA GLY A 24 -3.97 45.53 27.73
C GLY A 24 -4.55 45.54 26.33
N ASP A 25 -5.25 46.63 26.01
CA ASP A 25 -5.71 47.04 24.68
C ASP A 25 -4.52 47.53 23.84
N ALA A 26 -4.43 47.16 22.55
CA ALA A 26 -3.62 47.89 21.56
C ALA A 26 -3.98 47.51 20.12
N SER A 27 -4.67 48.43 19.43
CA SER A 27 -4.81 48.47 17.98
C SER A 27 -3.60 49.14 17.31
N ALA A 28 -3.37 48.76 16.05
CA ALA A 28 -2.82 49.52 14.92
C ALA A 28 -1.39 50.11 14.99
N HIS A 29 -0.49 49.59 14.13
CA HIS A 29 0.18 50.29 13.02
C HIS A 29 1.50 49.59 12.67
N LEU A 30 1.62 49.06 11.45
CA LEU A 30 2.80 49.28 10.61
C LEU A 30 2.53 48.89 9.15
N SER A 31 2.42 49.93 8.34
CA SER A 31 2.43 49.91 6.89
C SER A 31 3.85 50.18 6.38
N ARG A 32 4.25 49.47 5.31
CA ARG A 32 5.00 49.92 4.11
C ARG A 32 6.30 49.18 3.76
N PHE A 33 6.41 48.98 2.43
CA PHE A 33 7.54 48.57 1.57
C PHE A 33 7.91 47.08 1.63
N VAL A 34 7.98 46.33 0.51
CA VAL A 34 8.51 46.65 -0.82
C VAL A 34 7.64 46.09 -1.96
N SER A 35 7.52 46.91 -3.00
CA SER A 35 6.93 46.71 -4.31
C SER A 35 7.81 45.89 -5.26
N GLY A 36 7.16 45.11 -6.13
CA GLY A 36 7.61 44.90 -7.52
C GLY A 36 8.20 43.53 -7.81
N ILE A 37 7.45 42.71 -8.54
CA ILE A 37 7.90 42.02 -9.78
C ILE A 37 6.63 41.72 -10.60
N SER A 38 6.70 42.12 -11.86
CA SER A 38 5.65 42.06 -12.87
C SER A 38 5.40 40.62 -13.31
N VAL A 39 4.13 40.27 -13.45
CA VAL A 39 3.67 39.12 -14.22
C VAL A 39 3.69 39.52 -15.70
N SER A 40 4.22 38.66 -16.56
CA SER A 40 4.06 38.77 -18.01
C SER A 40 3.33 37.53 -18.51
N ASP A 41 2.10 37.78 -18.97
CA ASP A 41 1.22 36.90 -19.73
C ASP A 41 1.95 36.18 -20.85
N HIS A 42 1.66 34.89 -21.07
CA HIS A 42 1.69 34.24 -22.40
C HIS A 42 0.63 33.13 -22.41
N ALA A 43 -0.54 33.44 -22.97
CA ALA A 43 -1.49 32.46 -23.48
C ALA A 43 -1.14 32.12 -24.94
N PRO A 44 -1.49 30.93 -25.44
CA PRO A 44 -1.87 30.81 -26.84
C PRO A 44 -3.27 30.22 -27.01
N ALA A 45 -4.11 31.08 -27.58
CA ALA A 45 -5.06 30.87 -28.67
C ALA A 45 -5.74 29.50 -28.85
N VAL A 46 -7.04 29.54 -28.59
CA VAL A 46 -8.09 28.69 -29.17
C VAL A 46 -8.22 28.98 -30.67
N HIS A 47 -8.22 27.93 -31.50
CA HIS A 47 -8.68 28.02 -32.89
C HIS A 47 -9.85 27.05 -33.11
N THR A 48 -11.05 27.61 -33.21
CA THR A 48 -12.25 26.95 -33.77
C THR A 48 -12.34 27.28 -35.25
N GLY A 49 -12.57 26.28 -36.10
CA GLY A 49 -12.83 26.46 -37.53
C GLY A 49 -13.29 25.16 -38.19
N ARG A 50 -14.59 25.10 -38.46
CA ARG A 50 -15.39 23.97 -38.95
C ARG A 50 -15.40 23.97 -40.48
N THR A 51 -15.25 22.81 -41.14
CA THR A 51 -15.83 22.54 -42.47
C THR A 51 -16.28 21.08 -42.57
N ALA A 52 -17.38 20.88 -43.29
CA ALA A 52 -18.17 19.66 -43.39
C ALA A 52 -17.96 18.93 -44.74
N GLY A 53 -18.39 17.66 -44.80
CA GLY A 53 -18.37 16.77 -45.98
C GLY A 53 -17.17 15.83 -45.92
N ASP A 54 -17.28 14.50 -45.97
CA ASP A 54 -18.11 13.72 -46.87
C ASP A 54 -18.43 12.34 -46.29
N ALA A 55 -19.57 11.79 -46.72
CA ALA A 55 -20.03 10.45 -46.42
C ALA A 55 -19.22 9.41 -47.21
N SER A 56 -18.75 8.35 -46.55
CA SER A 56 -18.42 7.09 -47.23
C SER A 56 -18.58 5.90 -46.27
N SER A 57 -19.36 4.95 -46.73
CA SER A 57 -19.83 3.72 -46.12
C SER A 57 -18.71 2.81 -45.59
N VAL A 58 -18.81 2.41 -44.32
CA VAL A 58 -18.05 1.29 -43.74
C VAL A 58 -18.81 0.00 -44.07
N THR A 59 -18.23 -0.81 -44.95
CA THR A 59 -18.65 -2.20 -45.17
C THR A 59 -17.75 -3.09 -44.33
N ILE A 60 -18.34 -3.81 -43.38
CA ILE A 60 -17.67 -4.83 -42.57
C ILE A 60 -17.78 -6.15 -43.34
N THR A 61 -16.65 -6.79 -43.61
CA THR A 61 -16.59 -8.19 -44.10
C THR A 61 -15.67 -8.98 -43.17
N PRO A 62 -16.03 -10.23 -42.78
CA PRO A 62 -15.47 -10.90 -41.62
C PRO A 62 -14.19 -11.69 -41.91
N LEU A 63 -13.44 -11.95 -40.83
CA LEU A 63 -12.27 -12.84 -40.75
C LEU A 63 -12.53 -14.22 -41.38
N ALA A 64 -11.62 -14.64 -42.26
CA ALA A 64 -11.34 -16.04 -42.53
C ALA A 64 -9.87 -16.23 -42.90
N GLU A 65 -9.34 -17.36 -42.45
CA GLU A 65 -7.98 -17.90 -42.51
C GLU A 65 -7.40 -18.01 -43.94
N LEU A 66 -6.08 -17.79 -44.12
CA LEU A 66 -5.10 -18.86 -44.42
C LEU A 66 -3.71 -18.29 -44.78
N SER A 67 -2.71 -19.04 -44.34
CA SER A 67 -1.29 -19.07 -44.71
C SER A 67 -1.00 -19.05 -46.22
N THR A 68 0.06 -18.36 -46.66
CA THR A 68 1.27 -18.95 -47.29
C THR A 68 2.31 -17.89 -47.68
N ASN A 69 3.60 -18.24 -47.52
CA ASN A 69 4.79 -17.46 -47.86
C ASN A 69 4.93 -17.13 -49.36
N THR A 70 5.52 -15.97 -49.69
CA THR A 70 6.86 -15.77 -50.30
C THR A 70 6.98 -14.41 -51.01
N GLY A 71 8.17 -13.79 -50.97
CA GLY A 71 8.56 -12.69 -51.88
C GLY A 71 9.15 -11.49 -51.16
N GLY A 72 10.48 -11.40 -51.14
CA GLY A 72 11.23 -10.37 -50.42
C GLY A 72 11.28 -9.00 -51.09
N ASP A 73 11.70 -8.00 -50.31
CA ASP A 73 12.60 -6.95 -50.77
C ASP A 73 13.37 -6.39 -49.57
N GLY A 74 14.69 -6.31 -49.75
CA GLY A 74 15.65 -5.99 -48.70
C GLY A 74 15.62 -4.52 -48.28
N ARG A 75 15.51 -4.30 -46.97
CA ARG A 75 16.10 -3.16 -46.27
C ARG A 75 16.55 -3.63 -44.89
N ASP A 76 17.80 -3.32 -44.56
CA ASP A 76 18.44 -3.58 -43.28
C ASP A 76 17.52 -3.20 -42.12
N THR A 77 16.92 -4.22 -41.51
CA THR A 77 16.26 -4.12 -40.21
C THR A 77 17.14 -4.91 -39.26
N ALA A 78 17.53 -4.26 -38.15
CA ALA A 78 18.16 -4.93 -37.04
C ALA A 78 17.39 -6.22 -36.69
N PRO A 79 18.05 -7.33 -36.36
CA PRO A 79 17.38 -8.60 -36.18
C PRO A 79 16.31 -8.45 -35.08
N LYS A 80 15.05 -8.60 -35.48
CA LYS A 80 13.95 -8.87 -34.55
C LYS A 80 14.35 -10.15 -33.83
N ALA A 81 14.64 -10.06 -32.53
CA ALA A 81 15.02 -11.20 -31.73
C ALA A 81 14.01 -12.32 -31.96
N ALA A 82 14.48 -13.45 -32.50
CA ALA A 82 13.66 -14.63 -32.68
C ALA A 82 13.19 -15.08 -31.30
N THR A 83 11.87 -15.29 -31.15
CA THR A 83 11.29 -15.81 -29.92
C THR A 83 11.89 -17.21 -29.68
N PRO A 84 12.52 -17.47 -28.52
CA PRO A 84 13.19 -18.75 -28.30
C PRO A 84 12.18 -19.91 -28.27
N ASP A 85 12.46 -20.98 -28.99
CA ASP A 85 11.69 -22.23 -28.93
C ASP A 85 12.08 -23.01 -27.65
N LEU A 86 11.28 -22.80 -26.60
CA LEU A 86 11.47 -23.40 -25.27
C LEU A 86 10.64 -24.68 -25.14
N SER A 87 11.04 -25.76 -25.83
CA SER A 87 10.47 -27.09 -25.59
C SER A 87 10.94 -27.68 -24.25
N ALA A 88 10.11 -28.48 -23.56
CA ALA A 88 10.41 -29.00 -22.22
C ALA A 88 11.48 -30.13 -22.15
N ASN A 89 11.98 -30.57 -23.32
CA ASN A 89 12.91 -31.70 -23.44
C ASN A 89 14.40 -31.35 -23.18
N PRO A 90 14.98 -30.30 -23.77
CA PRO A 90 16.37 -29.92 -23.48
C PRO A 90 16.55 -29.50 -22.02
N SER A 91 17.73 -29.79 -21.45
CA SER A 91 18.09 -29.31 -20.11
C SER A 91 18.36 -27.80 -20.12
N VAL A 92 18.42 -27.18 -18.93
CA VAL A 92 18.76 -25.74 -18.82
C VAL A 92 20.15 -25.48 -19.41
N GLU A 93 21.07 -26.42 -19.23
CA GLU A 93 22.42 -26.35 -19.80
C GLU A 93 22.43 -26.47 -21.33
N ASP A 94 21.57 -27.30 -21.91
CA ASP A 94 21.48 -27.45 -23.37
C ASP A 94 20.91 -26.19 -24.02
N LEU A 95 19.90 -25.57 -23.39
CA LEU A 95 19.33 -24.30 -23.84
C LEU A 95 20.34 -23.15 -23.72
N ALA A 96 21.17 -23.15 -22.67
CA ALA A 96 22.27 -22.19 -22.55
C ALA A 96 23.32 -22.40 -23.65
N LYS A 97 23.74 -23.65 -23.93
CA LYS A 97 24.68 -23.98 -25.01
C LYS A 97 24.14 -23.65 -26.41
N ALA A 98 22.83 -23.81 -26.61
CA ALA A 98 22.15 -23.45 -27.84
C ALA A 98 21.96 -21.93 -28.03
N GLY A 99 22.34 -21.11 -27.04
CA GLY A 99 22.17 -19.66 -27.06
C GLY A 99 20.73 -19.19 -26.86
N VAL A 100 19.83 -20.10 -26.47
CA VAL A 100 18.44 -19.77 -26.12
C VAL A 100 18.38 -19.00 -24.81
N PHE A 101 19.17 -19.44 -23.82
CA PHE A 101 19.49 -18.63 -22.64
C PHE A 101 20.88 -18.03 -22.80
N LYS A 102 21.02 -16.74 -22.49
CA LYS A 102 22.33 -16.13 -22.39
C LYS A 102 22.97 -16.57 -21.08
N ASP A 103 23.98 -17.44 -21.18
CA ASP A 103 24.68 -17.99 -20.02
C ASP A 103 25.51 -16.92 -19.31
N MET A 104 25.12 -16.59 -18.08
CA MET A 104 25.80 -15.65 -17.21
C MET A 104 26.26 -16.33 -15.90
N THR A 105 26.24 -17.66 -15.84
CA THR A 105 26.56 -18.44 -14.62
C THR A 105 28.01 -18.29 -14.14
N GLY A 106 28.91 -17.79 -15.01
CA GLY A 106 30.28 -17.43 -14.64
C GLY A 106 30.42 -16.10 -13.87
N ALA A 107 29.39 -15.25 -13.88
CA ALA A 107 29.32 -14.07 -13.03
C ALA A 107 28.86 -14.51 -11.64
N GLN A 108 29.78 -14.57 -10.67
CA GLN A 108 29.49 -15.05 -9.32
C GLN A 108 28.23 -14.37 -8.75
N THR A 109 27.18 -15.15 -8.55
CA THR A 109 26.08 -14.78 -7.65
C THR A 109 26.20 -15.66 -6.42
N ASP A 110 26.17 -15.05 -5.24
CA ASP A 110 26.24 -15.80 -4.00
C ASP A 110 24.89 -16.51 -3.77
N GLN A 111 24.92 -17.84 -3.80
CA GLN A 111 23.76 -18.71 -3.60
C GLN A 111 23.81 -19.46 -2.26
N SER A 112 24.82 -19.15 -1.42
CA SER A 112 25.11 -19.92 -0.20
C SER A 112 24.02 -19.84 0.87
N GLU A 113 23.18 -18.81 0.82
CA GLU A 113 22.08 -18.57 1.77
C GLU A 113 20.74 -19.21 1.34
N ARG A 114 20.61 -19.74 0.11
CA ARG A 114 19.34 -20.34 -0.33
C ARG A 114 19.14 -21.76 0.21
N THR A 115 17.88 -22.07 0.53
CA THR A 115 17.48 -23.38 1.07
C THR A 115 17.61 -24.45 -0.01
N ARG A 116 18.42 -25.48 0.28
CA ARG A 116 18.53 -26.66 -0.59
C ARG A 116 17.26 -27.50 -0.56
N LEU A 117 16.93 -28.07 -1.70
CA LEU A 117 15.82 -29.01 -1.85
C LEU A 117 16.08 -30.26 -1.00
N ALA A 118 15.16 -30.59 -0.10
CA ALA A 118 15.26 -31.81 0.70
C ALA A 118 14.91 -33.05 -0.12
N ALA A 119 15.40 -34.22 0.29
CA ALA A 119 15.10 -35.48 -0.38
C ALA A 119 13.58 -35.75 -0.38
N GLY A 120 13.01 -35.99 -1.56
CA GLY A 120 11.58 -36.25 -1.74
C GLY A 120 10.70 -35.00 -1.80
N GLU A 121 11.28 -33.79 -1.74
CA GLU A 121 10.58 -32.55 -2.06
C GLU A 121 10.63 -32.25 -3.57
N THR A 122 9.69 -31.43 -4.04
CA THR A 122 9.65 -30.89 -5.40
C THR A 122 10.04 -29.41 -5.36
N PRO A 123 10.86 -28.90 -6.30
CA PRO A 123 11.19 -27.48 -6.35
C PRO A 123 9.96 -26.61 -6.64
N GLU A 124 9.98 -25.37 -6.15
CA GLU A 124 8.94 -24.37 -6.37
C GLU A 124 9.46 -23.22 -7.24
N ILE A 125 8.60 -22.63 -8.07
CA ILE A 125 8.96 -21.48 -8.90
C ILE A 125 8.55 -20.20 -8.19
N LYS A 126 9.46 -19.25 -8.05
CA LYS A 126 9.21 -17.94 -7.47
C LYS A 126 9.39 -16.85 -8.51
N VAL A 127 8.37 -16.04 -8.74
CA VAL A 127 8.39 -14.99 -9.76
C VAL A 127 8.39 -13.62 -9.08
N LYS A 128 9.33 -12.75 -9.46
CA LYS A 128 9.44 -11.38 -8.90
C LYS A 128 9.93 -10.37 -9.93
N MET A 129 9.55 -9.11 -9.79
CA MET A 129 10.20 -7.99 -10.48
C MET A 129 11.50 -7.61 -9.77
N THR A 130 12.51 -7.18 -10.53
CA THR A 130 13.77 -6.64 -10.03
C THR A 130 14.17 -5.39 -10.80
N ASP A 131 14.77 -4.42 -10.13
CA ASP A 131 15.15 -3.16 -10.77
C ASP A 131 16.39 -3.34 -11.66
N ALA A 132 16.42 -2.68 -12.81
CA ALA A 132 17.55 -2.67 -13.72
C ALA A 132 18.80 -2.12 -13.00
N GLY A 133 19.94 -2.77 -13.20
CA GLY A 133 21.21 -2.39 -12.57
C GLY A 133 21.33 -2.75 -11.08
N SER A 134 20.35 -3.45 -10.50
CA SER A 134 20.53 -4.07 -9.18
C SER A 134 21.65 -5.12 -9.23
N ASP A 135 22.44 -5.18 -8.16
CA ASP A 135 23.59 -6.07 -8.04
C ASP A 135 23.16 -7.54 -8.25
N PRO A 136 23.72 -8.26 -9.25
CA PRO A 136 23.38 -9.66 -9.54
C PRO A 136 23.51 -10.57 -8.33
N ALA A 137 24.48 -10.31 -7.44
CA ALA A 137 24.66 -11.07 -6.21
C ALA A 137 23.49 -10.91 -5.23
N LYS A 138 22.81 -9.75 -5.26
CA LYS A 138 21.62 -9.45 -4.43
C LYS A 138 20.33 -9.94 -5.06
N GLN A 139 20.30 -10.15 -6.38
CA GLN A 139 19.10 -10.61 -7.06
C GLN A 139 18.75 -12.06 -6.70
N GLN A 140 19.76 -12.89 -6.38
CA GLN A 140 19.62 -14.33 -6.08
C GLN A 140 18.70 -15.06 -7.09
N ALA A 141 18.66 -14.58 -8.34
CA ALA A 141 17.80 -15.12 -9.38
C ALA A 141 18.51 -16.25 -10.12
N ASP A 142 17.74 -17.22 -10.60
CA ASP A 142 18.24 -18.26 -11.50
C ASP A 142 18.10 -17.79 -12.95
N PHE A 143 16.98 -17.14 -13.26
CA PHE A 143 16.70 -16.54 -14.57
C PHE A 143 16.39 -15.04 -14.42
N LEU A 144 16.92 -14.22 -15.33
CA LEU A 144 16.57 -12.80 -15.45
C LEU A 144 15.99 -12.53 -16.84
N ILE A 145 14.75 -12.06 -16.89
CA ILE A 145 14.07 -11.66 -18.12
C ILE A 145 14.31 -10.16 -18.32
N LYS A 146 15.10 -9.81 -19.33
CA LYS A 146 15.48 -8.44 -19.69
C LYS A 146 14.33 -7.72 -20.38
N LYS A 147 14.44 -6.39 -20.48
CA LYS A 147 13.43 -5.53 -21.12
C LYS A 147 13.05 -5.92 -22.55
N ASP A 148 14.01 -6.41 -23.31
CA ASP A 148 13.85 -6.85 -24.69
C ASP A 148 13.28 -8.28 -24.81
N GLY A 149 12.97 -8.93 -23.69
CA GLY A 149 12.47 -10.31 -23.62
C GLY A 149 13.56 -11.38 -23.69
N SER A 150 14.84 -11.01 -23.78
CA SER A 150 15.93 -11.99 -23.66
C SER A 150 16.00 -12.55 -22.23
N ILE A 151 16.40 -13.82 -22.12
CA ILE A 151 16.48 -14.54 -20.84
C ILE A 151 17.96 -14.81 -20.54
N GLU A 152 18.46 -14.26 -19.44
CA GLU A 152 19.79 -14.53 -18.91
C GLU A 152 19.71 -15.64 -17.85
N LEU A 153 20.55 -16.66 -17.98
CA LEU A 153 20.73 -17.71 -16.98
C LEU A 153 21.81 -17.26 -16.01
N LEU A 154 21.41 -16.80 -14.82
CA LEU A 154 22.33 -16.35 -13.78
C LEU A 154 22.81 -17.52 -12.92
N ASN A 155 21.94 -18.51 -12.68
CA ASN A 155 22.28 -19.76 -12.00
C ASN A 155 21.54 -20.92 -12.63
N ASN A 156 22.18 -22.09 -12.69
CA ASN A 156 21.52 -23.29 -13.17
C ASN A 156 20.82 -24.03 -12.02
N PRO A 157 19.47 -23.98 -11.91
CA PRO A 157 18.75 -24.59 -10.81
C PRO A 157 18.89 -26.13 -10.77
N GLU A 158 19.14 -26.76 -11.92
CA GLU A 158 19.34 -28.22 -12.03
C GLU A 158 20.67 -28.66 -11.41
N LYS A 159 21.65 -27.76 -11.30
CA LYS A 159 22.96 -28.02 -10.68
C LYS A 159 23.03 -27.60 -9.22
N THR A 160 22.34 -26.52 -8.87
CA THR A 160 22.40 -25.95 -7.52
C THR A 160 21.52 -26.71 -6.53
N GLY A 161 20.47 -27.39 -7.00
CA GLY A 161 19.57 -28.18 -6.16
C GLY A 161 18.84 -27.34 -5.12
N GLN A 162 18.56 -26.07 -5.46
CA GLN A 162 17.83 -25.16 -4.60
C GLN A 162 16.34 -25.53 -4.57
N LYS A 163 15.70 -25.26 -3.43
CA LYS A 163 14.27 -25.50 -3.25
C LYS A 163 13.42 -24.57 -4.11
N GLU A 164 13.78 -23.30 -4.16
CA GLU A 164 13.15 -22.29 -5.01
C GLU A 164 13.90 -22.22 -6.34
N ILE A 165 13.19 -22.00 -7.45
CA ILE A 165 13.71 -21.53 -8.74
C ILE A 165 13.20 -20.09 -8.92
N VAL A 166 14.10 -19.12 -8.89
CA VAL A 166 13.76 -17.70 -8.88
C VAL A 166 13.84 -17.13 -10.29
N VAL A 167 12.69 -16.73 -10.81
CA VAL A 167 12.53 -16.01 -12.08
C VAL A 167 12.35 -14.52 -11.77
N ALA A 168 13.35 -13.72 -12.14
CA ALA A 168 13.32 -12.27 -12.01
C ALA A 168 12.93 -11.62 -13.35
N VAL A 169 12.05 -10.62 -13.29
CA VAL A 169 11.66 -9.80 -14.44
C VAL A 169 12.23 -8.39 -14.25
N GLU A 170 13.10 -7.97 -15.16
CA GLU A 170 13.75 -6.66 -15.09
C GLU A 170 12.73 -5.52 -15.26
N ARG A 171 12.88 -4.46 -14.49
CA ARG A 171 12.07 -3.25 -14.64
C ARG A 171 12.90 -1.99 -14.44
N ASP A 172 12.43 -0.89 -15.03
CA ASP A 172 12.94 0.42 -14.63
C ASP A 172 12.37 0.82 -13.27
N ALA A 173 13.05 1.76 -12.62
CA ALA A 173 12.60 2.29 -11.34
C ALA A 173 11.18 2.87 -11.47
N GLY A 174 10.27 2.39 -10.62
CA GLY A 174 8.87 2.85 -10.59
C GLY A 174 7.92 2.11 -11.54
N GLU A 175 8.42 1.20 -12.36
CA GLU A 175 7.60 0.44 -13.31
C GLU A 175 6.95 -0.78 -12.64
N LEU A 176 5.68 -1.01 -12.97
CA LEU A 176 4.85 -2.02 -12.30
C LEU A 176 4.35 -3.11 -13.23
N LYS A 177 4.67 -3.03 -14.51
CA LYS A 177 4.17 -3.98 -15.49
C LYS A 177 5.33 -4.43 -16.34
N PRO A 178 5.49 -5.74 -16.56
CA PRO A 178 6.39 -6.20 -17.62
C PRO A 178 5.92 -5.64 -18.96
N SER A 179 6.86 -5.43 -19.89
CA SER A 179 6.50 -5.18 -21.29
C SER A 179 5.82 -6.41 -21.90
N ASP A 180 5.10 -6.25 -23.02
CA ASP A 180 4.46 -7.39 -23.70
C ASP A 180 5.50 -8.47 -24.06
N THR A 181 6.69 -8.07 -24.48
CA THR A 181 7.80 -8.98 -24.80
C THR A 181 8.30 -9.72 -23.55
N GLN A 182 8.42 -9.02 -22.42
CA GLN A 182 8.77 -9.65 -21.14
C GLN A 182 7.70 -10.63 -20.68
N GLN A 183 6.42 -10.28 -20.84
CA GLN A 183 5.31 -11.15 -20.49
C GLN A 183 5.30 -12.42 -21.34
N GLN A 184 5.58 -12.31 -22.64
CA GLN A 184 5.72 -13.47 -23.52
C GLN A 184 6.88 -14.38 -23.09
N ALA A 185 8.05 -13.80 -22.83
CA ALA A 185 9.22 -14.54 -22.36
C ALA A 185 8.96 -15.23 -21.01
N LEU A 186 8.29 -14.55 -20.08
CA LEU A 186 7.87 -15.11 -18.80
C LEU A 186 6.92 -16.30 -19.00
N ASN A 187 5.90 -16.15 -19.84
CA ASN A 187 4.93 -17.21 -20.09
C ASN A 187 5.59 -18.47 -20.70
N GLN A 188 6.52 -18.27 -21.64
CA GLN A 188 7.28 -19.36 -22.25
C GLN A 188 8.22 -20.04 -21.23
N LEU A 189 8.94 -19.26 -20.43
CA LEU A 189 9.82 -19.78 -19.39
C LEU A 189 9.04 -20.56 -18.33
N MET A 190 7.88 -20.06 -17.89
CA MET A 190 7.00 -20.75 -16.95
C MET A 190 6.50 -22.09 -17.52
N THR A 191 6.11 -22.11 -18.79
CA THR A 191 5.67 -23.35 -19.48
C THR A 191 6.81 -24.37 -19.54
N TYR A 192 8.02 -23.92 -19.87
CA TYR A 192 9.21 -24.75 -19.90
C TYR A 192 9.56 -25.32 -18.52
N LEU A 193 9.63 -24.46 -17.49
CA LEU A 193 9.96 -24.88 -16.12
C LEU A 193 8.91 -25.84 -15.55
N ASP A 194 7.62 -25.59 -15.78
CA ASP A 194 6.54 -26.49 -15.36
C ASP A 194 6.71 -27.88 -15.98
N GLY A 195 6.89 -27.95 -17.31
CA GLY A 195 7.12 -29.21 -18.01
C GLY A 195 8.39 -29.93 -17.53
N ARG A 196 9.46 -29.18 -17.28
CA ARG A 196 10.74 -29.72 -16.82
C ARG A 196 10.66 -30.30 -15.42
N ILE A 197 10.04 -29.59 -14.47
CA ILE A 197 9.84 -30.06 -13.10
C ILE A 197 8.94 -31.30 -13.11
N LYS A 198 7.83 -31.29 -13.85
CA LYS A 198 6.95 -32.46 -13.98
C LYS A 198 7.65 -33.68 -14.57
N ALA A 199 8.57 -33.49 -15.51
CA ALA A 199 9.36 -34.59 -16.06
C ALA A 199 10.31 -35.23 -15.04
N GLN A 200 10.83 -34.45 -14.10
CA GLN A 200 11.81 -34.91 -13.11
C GLN A 200 11.19 -35.37 -11.78
N PHE A 201 10.03 -34.81 -11.40
CA PHE A 201 9.40 -35.01 -10.10
C PHE A 201 7.97 -35.54 -10.28
N PRO A 202 7.71 -36.84 -10.06
CA PRO A 202 6.37 -37.43 -10.23
C PRO A 202 5.28 -36.76 -9.39
N GLN A 203 5.62 -36.32 -8.17
CA GLN A 203 4.69 -35.60 -7.28
C GLN A 203 4.15 -34.30 -7.93
N ALA A 204 4.97 -33.62 -8.73
CA ALA A 204 4.58 -32.40 -9.43
C ALA A 204 3.57 -32.66 -10.55
N GLN A 205 3.56 -33.87 -11.13
CA GLN A 205 2.57 -34.27 -12.14
C GLN A 205 1.17 -34.40 -11.52
N GLU A 206 1.12 -34.94 -10.29
CA GLU A 206 -0.14 -35.17 -9.58
C GLU A 206 -0.66 -33.91 -8.88
N GLN A 207 0.23 -33.16 -8.21
CA GLN A 207 -0.14 -32.04 -7.33
C GLN A 207 -0.01 -30.67 -8.00
N GLY A 208 0.57 -30.62 -9.20
CA GLY A 208 0.97 -29.37 -9.85
C GLY A 208 2.28 -28.81 -9.30
N VAL A 209 2.99 -28.05 -10.12
CA VAL A 209 4.19 -27.31 -9.68
C VAL A 209 3.74 -26.16 -8.77
N LYS A 210 4.43 -25.96 -7.65
CA LYS A 210 4.17 -24.82 -6.76
C LYS A 210 4.71 -23.54 -7.37
N VAL A 211 3.89 -22.50 -7.42
CA VAL A 211 4.28 -21.18 -7.95
C VAL A 211 3.99 -20.09 -6.92
N ASP A 212 5.05 -19.49 -6.39
CA ASP A 212 4.99 -18.25 -5.61
C ASP A 212 4.94 -17.06 -6.57
N ASP A 213 3.73 -16.52 -6.75
CA ASP A 213 3.44 -15.36 -7.61
C ASP A 213 2.65 -14.30 -6.82
N GLN A 214 3.20 -13.88 -5.67
CA GLN A 214 2.62 -12.81 -4.85
C GLN A 214 2.46 -11.48 -5.58
N GLN A 215 3.20 -11.27 -6.67
CA GLN A 215 3.18 -10.06 -7.50
C GLN A 215 2.20 -10.15 -8.68
N ASN A 216 1.52 -11.30 -8.84
CA ASN A 216 0.59 -11.56 -9.91
C ASN A 216 1.15 -11.20 -11.31
N LEU A 217 2.35 -11.71 -11.60
CA LEU A 217 3.07 -11.56 -12.86
C LEU A 217 2.73 -12.69 -13.84
N VAL A 218 2.31 -13.84 -13.33
CA VAL A 218 1.89 -14.99 -14.16
C VAL A 218 0.38 -14.90 -14.38
N PRO A 219 -0.10 -14.86 -15.65
CA PRO A 219 -1.53 -14.76 -15.94
C PRO A 219 -2.31 -15.98 -15.42
N ASP A 220 -3.54 -15.76 -14.95
CA ASP A 220 -4.38 -16.83 -14.40
C ASP A 220 -4.71 -17.91 -15.43
N ASP A 221 -4.94 -17.55 -16.70
CA ASP A 221 -5.16 -18.51 -17.78
C ASP A 221 -3.96 -19.46 -17.96
N LEU A 222 -2.74 -18.93 -17.82
CA LEU A 222 -1.53 -19.74 -17.87
C LEU A 222 -1.44 -20.65 -16.64
N LYS A 223 -1.65 -20.12 -15.43
CA LYS A 223 -1.66 -20.91 -14.19
C LYS A 223 -2.66 -22.08 -14.28
N ASN A 224 -3.86 -21.80 -14.78
CA ASN A 224 -4.93 -22.78 -14.96
C ASN A 224 -4.57 -23.82 -16.03
N SER A 225 -4.01 -23.40 -17.16
CA SER A 225 -3.59 -24.32 -18.23
C SER A 225 -2.47 -25.28 -17.77
N LEU A 226 -1.53 -24.77 -16.99
CA LEU A 226 -0.42 -25.52 -16.42
C LEU A 226 -0.83 -26.32 -15.18
N LYS A 227 -2.03 -26.08 -14.61
CA LYS A 227 -2.51 -26.69 -13.36
C LYS A 227 -1.49 -26.51 -12.21
N VAL A 228 -0.91 -25.32 -12.11
CA VAL A 228 0.04 -25.03 -11.03
C VAL A 228 -0.69 -24.83 -9.70
N ASN A 229 -0.01 -25.18 -8.61
CA ASN A 229 -0.46 -24.84 -7.27
C ASN A 229 0.11 -23.46 -6.91
N SER A 230 -0.63 -22.41 -7.27
CA SER A 230 -0.17 -21.03 -7.07
C SER A 230 -0.65 -20.46 -5.74
N ASN A 231 0.27 -19.86 -4.99
CA ASN A 231 -0.05 -18.95 -3.88
C ASN A 231 -0.33 -17.54 -4.43
N ALA A 232 -1.28 -17.42 -5.36
CA ALA A 232 -1.68 -16.13 -5.90
C ALA A 232 -2.16 -15.22 -4.76
N ALA A 233 -1.96 -13.91 -4.93
CA ALA A 233 -2.43 -12.91 -3.99
C ALA A 233 -3.96 -13.11 -3.75
N PRO A 234 -4.41 -13.38 -2.51
CA PRO A 234 -5.83 -13.54 -2.20
C PRO A 234 -6.60 -12.29 -2.62
N THR A 235 -7.70 -12.50 -3.35
CA THR A 235 -8.61 -11.42 -3.75
C THR A 235 -9.82 -11.39 -2.83
N ASN A 236 -10.30 -10.19 -2.50
CA ASN A 236 -11.55 -10.04 -1.77
C ASN A 236 -12.65 -9.64 -2.77
N PRO A 237 -13.67 -10.50 -3.01
CA PRO A 237 -14.74 -10.22 -3.96
C PRO A 237 -15.66 -9.07 -3.55
N GLU A 238 -15.61 -8.63 -2.28
CA GLU A 238 -16.31 -7.44 -1.82
C GLU A 238 -15.54 -6.13 -2.06
N LEU A 239 -14.27 -6.21 -2.48
CA LEU A 239 -13.50 -5.07 -2.93
C LEU A 239 -13.77 -4.80 -4.41
N PRO A 240 -13.85 -3.54 -4.84
CA PRO A 240 -13.99 -3.21 -6.24
C PRO A 240 -12.75 -3.63 -7.05
N ASP A 241 -12.92 -3.89 -8.35
CA ASP A 241 -11.82 -4.32 -9.22
C ASP A 241 -10.65 -3.33 -9.26
N SER A 242 -10.94 -2.03 -9.11
CA SER A 242 -9.92 -0.99 -8.98
C SER A 242 -9.06 -1.17 -7.73
N ALA A 243 -9.66 -1.55 -6.60
CA ALA A 243 -8.94 -1.84 -5.38
C ALA A 243 -8.06 -3.08 -5.54
N ASN A 244 -8.60 -4.18 -6.10
CA ASN A 244 -7.83 -5.40 -6.35
C ASN A 244 -6.64 -5.13 -7.29
N ARG A 245 -6.85 -4.35 -8.37
CA ARG A 245 -5.77 -3.90 -9.26
C ARG A 245 -4.73 -3.05 -8.54
N GLN A 246 -5.15 -2.12 -7.68
CA GLN A 246 -4.24 -1.30 -6.89
C GLN A 246 -3.42 -2.16 -5.90
N VAL A 247 -4.03 -3.14 -5.23
CA VAL A 247 -3.30 -4.09 -4.37
C VAL A 247 -2.23 -4.84 -5.16
N GLN A 248 -2.58 -5.37 -6.34
CA GLN A 248 -1.63 -6.08 -7.20
C GLN A 248 -0.47 -5.17 -7.64
N ASP A 249 -0.78 -3.96 -8.09
CA ASP A 249 0.22 -2.97 -8.47
C ASP A 249 1.15 -2.61 -7.29
N MET A 250 0.62 -2.48 -6.07
CA MET A 250 1.46 -2.24 -4.89
C MET A 250 2.27 -3.47 -4.48
N ASN A 251 1.77 -4.69 -4.68
CA ASN A 251 2.54 -5.91 -4.46
C ASN A 251 3.73 -5.99 -5.42
N ARG A 252 3.59 -5.48 -6.64
CA ARG A 252 4.71 -5.39 -7.59
C ARG A 252 5.80 -4.41 -7.16
N PHE A 253 5.50 -3.40 -6.33
CA PHE A 253 6.54 -2.58 -5.72
C PHE A 253 7.41 -3.34 -4.71
N ARG A 254 6.92 -4.44 -4.12
CA ARG A 254 7.61 -5.18 -3.04
C ARG A 254 8.89 -5.92 -3.48
N GLY A 255 9.06 -6.18 -4.78
CA GLY A 255 10.16 -7.03 -5.30
C GLY A 255 11.58 -6.50 -5.09
N SER A 256 11.74 -5.17 -5.04
CA SER A 256 13.04 -4.50 -4.88
C SER A 256 13.28 -4.02 -3.44
N GLY A 257 12.30 -4.14 -2.55
CA GLY A 257 12.39 -3.70 -1.14
C GLY A 257 12.39 -2.18 -0.95
N GLU A 258 13.06 -1.44 -1.79
CA GLU A 258 12.89 0.00 -1.93
C GLU A 258 12.94 0.37 -3.39
N GLY A 259 12.61 1.61 -3.68
CA GLY A 259 12.80 2.12 -5.00
C GLY A 259 12.42 3.57 -5.06
N SER A 260 12.41 4.05 -6.28
CA SER A 260 12.03 5.41 -6.56
C SER A 260 11.27 5.45 -7.87
N MET A 261 10.36 6.38 -7.99
CA MET A 261 9.62 6.62 -9.22
C MET A 261 9.70 8.10 -9.56
N SER A 262 9.58 8.45 -10.83
CA SER A 262 9.44 9.86 -11.19
C SER A 262 8.20 10.45 -10.55
N ARG A 263 8.20 11.77 -10.33
CA ARG A 263 7.04 12.49 -9.82
C ARG A 263 5.82 12.31 -10.73
N GLN A 264 6.03 12.23 -12.03
CA GLN A 264 4.95 11.96 -12.98
C GLN A 264 4.36 10.56 -12.74
N GLN A 265 5.20 9.52 -12.70
CA GLN A 265 4.75 8.16 -12.38
C GLN A 265 4.01 8.14 -11.03
N ALA A 266 4.54 8.83 -10.01
CA ALA A 266 3.91 8.95 -8.70
C ALA A 266 2.52 9.60 -8.79
N ASN A 267 2.36 10.65 -9.61
CA ASN A 267 1.07 11.32 -9.79
C ASN A 267 0.04 10.44 -10.52
N ASP A 268 0.47 9.62 -11.48
CA ASP A 268 -0.42 8.74 -12.25
C ASP A 268 -1.08 7.65 -11.38
N TYR A 269 -0.60 7.41 -10.16
CA TYR A 269 -1.25 6.52 -9.19
C TYR A 269 -2.49 7.13 -8.54
N PHE A 270 -2.61 8.44 -8.53
CA PHE A 270 -3.64 9.13 -7.77
C PHE A 270 -4.58 9.85 -8.73
N PRO A 271 -5.89 9.58 -8.65
CA PRO A 271 -6.87 10.29 -9.46
C PRO A 271 -6.75 11.80 -9.20
N GLU A 272 -6.96 12.61 -10.24
CA GLU A 272 -6.85 14.06 -10.12
C GLU A 272 -7.79 14.60 -9.01
N ARG A 273 -7.30 15.60 -8.29
CA ARG A 273 -8.10 16.36 -7.31
C ARG A 273 -8.32 17.78 -7.83
N SER A 274 -9.52 18.03 -8.36
CA SER A 274 -9.94 19.34 -8.89
C SER A 274 -10.60 20.26 -7.86
N VAL A 275 -10.63 19.87 -6.58
CA VAL A 275 -11.09 20.70 -5.45
C VAL A 275 -9.90 21.02 -4.56
N PRO A 276 -9.63 22.30 -4.26
CA PRO A 276 -8.56 22.68 -3.35
C PRO A 276 -8.65 22.00 -1.97
N ARG A 277 -7.53 21.94 -1.26
CA ARG A 277 -7.51 21.46 0.11
C ARG A 277 -8.36 22.33 1.03
N GLU A 278 -9.02 21.68 1.98
CA GLU A 278 -9.71 22.41 3.05
C GLU A 278 -8.67 23.12 3.93
N ALA A 279 -9.03 24.25 4.53
CA ALA A 279 -8.09 25.10 5.28
C ALA A 279 -7.35 24.36 6.43
N ASN A 280 -7.98 23.34 7.01
CA ASN A 280 -7.44 22.54 8.11
C ASN A 280 -6.95 21.15 7.68
N GLU A 281 -6.87 20.90 6.37
CA GLU A 281 -6.42 19.62 5.82
C GLU A 281 -4.88 19.57 5.73
N ASN A 282 -4.26 18.87 6.68
CA ASN A 282 -2.83 18.61 6.64
C ASN A 282 -2.46 17.51 5.62
N ASP A 283 -1.17 17.37 5.31
CA ASP A 283 -0.66 16.41 4.33
C ASP A 283 -1.06 14.96 4.61
N ARG A 284 -1.27 14.57 5.88
CA ARG A 284 -1.68 13.20 6.23
C ARG A 284 -3.12 12.95 5.85
N ILE A 285 -4.02 13.88 6.15
CA ILE A 285 -5.43 13.76 5.78
C ILE A 285 -5.54 13.72 4.26
N ALA A 286 -4.82 14.62 3.58
CA ALA A 286 -4.75 14.62 2.12
C ALA A 286 -4.20 13.29 1.57
N ALA A 287 -3.15 12.73 2.19
CA ALA A 287 -2.55 11.47 1.77
C ALA A 287 -3.47 10.26 2.00
N VAL A 288 -4.25 10.23 3.09
CA VAL A 288 -5.28 9.20 3.31
C VAL A 288 -6.38 9.33 2.25
N LYS A 289 -6.87 10.54 1.96
CA LYS A 289 -7.87 10.76 0.90
C LYS A 289 -7.35 10.28 -0.46
N ASP A 290 -6.13 10.67 -0.83
CA ASP A 290 -5.49 10.23 -2.07
C ASP A 290 -5.31 8.71 -2.12
N THR A 291 -4.94 8.10 -0.99
CA THR A 291 -4.88 6.64 -0.87
C THR A 291 -6.23 6.02 -1.15
N VAL A 292 -7.29 6.43 -0.47
CA VAL A 292 -8.64 5.91 -0.72
C VAL A 292 -9.04 6.10 -2.18
N ALA A 293 -8.75 7.26 -2.77
CA ALA A 293 -9.06 7.55 -4.15
C ALA A 293 -8.34 6.62 -5.13
N SER A 294 -7.08 6.23 -4.87
CA SER A 294 -6.35 5.32 -5.76
C SER A 294 -6.92 3.90 -5.77
N PHE A 295 -7.52 3.44 -4.66
CA PHE A 295 -8.22 2.15 -4.60
C PHE A 295 -9.62 2.19 -5.19
N VAL A 296 -10.17 3.37 -5.47
CA VAL A 296 -11.54 3.51 -5.97
C VAL A 296 -11.57 3.93 -7.43
N SER A 297 -11.03 5.10 -7.76
CA SER A 297 -11.25 5.77 -9.05
C SER A 297 -9.95 5.96 -9.84
N ARG A 298 -8.92 5.14 -9.60
CA ARG A 298 -7.65 5.22 -10.34
C ARG A 298 -7.86 4.93 -11.84
N GLY A 299 -7.27 5.79 -12.66
CA GLY A 299 -7.41 5.74 -14.12
C GLY A 299 -8.71 6.33 -14.66
N ASP A 300 -9.61 6.79 -13.78
CA ASP A 300 -10.80 7.53 -14.20
C ASP A 300 -10.43 8.98 -14.57
N GLN A 301 -10.88 9.42 -15.74
CA GLN A 301 -10.71 10.81 -16.20
C GLN A 301 -11.62 11.77 -15.45
N HIS A 302 -12.70 11.26 -14.86
CA HIS A 302 -13.71 12.02 -14.14
C HIS A 302 -13.92 11.42 -12.74
N PRO A 303 -12.91 11.46 -11.85
CA PRO A 303 -12.94 10.71 -10.60
C PRO A 303 -14.11 11.09 -9.69
N TYR A 304 -14.56 12.36 -9.70
CA TYR A 304 -15.73 12.79 -8.91
C TYR A 304 -17.07 12.29 -9.44
N GLU A 305 -17.12 11.79 -10.67
CA GLU A 305 -18.31 11.21 -11.29
C GLU A 305 -18.24 9.68 -11.33
N HIS A 306 -17.19 9.09 -10.76
CA HIS A 306 -16.97 7.65 -10.73
C HIS A 306 -18.13 6.92 -10.04
N VAL A 307 -18.54 5.78 -10.59
CA VAL A 307 -19.57 4.92 -10.01
C VAL A 307 -19.02 3.50 -9.95
N VAL A 308 -19.12 2.89 -8.77
CA VAL A 308 -18.61 1.54 -8.53
C VAL A 308 -19.64 0.70 -7.78
N HIS A 309 -19.86 -0.53 -8.25
CA HIS A 309 -20.70 -1.49 -7.53
C HIS A 309 -19.87 -2.20 -6.46
N ARG A 310 -20.35 -2.25 -5.22
CA ARG A 310 -19.64 -2.83 -4.07
C ARG A 310 -20.31 -4.11 -3.57
N GLY A 311 -20.81 -4.93 -4.51
CA GLY A 311 -21.46 -6.20 -4.20
C GLY A 311 -22.72 -6.01 -3.34
N SER A 312 -22.76 -6.65 -2.17
CA SER A 312 -23.89 -6.56 -1.24
C SER A 312 -24.13 -5.16 -0.66
N ARG A 313 -23.15 -4.25 -0.79
CA ARG A 313 -23.20 -2.89 -0.21
C ARG A 313 -23.75 -1.83 -1.16
N GLY A 314 -24.26 -2.27 -2.32
CA GLY A 314 -24.86 -1.39 -3.32
C GLY A 314 -23.86 -0.53 -4.08
N TRP A 315 -24.26 0.69 -4.42
CA TRP A 315 -23.44 1.63 -5.20
C TRP A 315 -22.55 2.50 -4.31
N GLY A 316 -21.30 2.67 -4.72
CA GLY A 316 -20.39 3.70 -4.24
C GLY A 316 -20.18 4.77 -5.32
N ILE A 317 -20.05 6.04 -4.90
CA ILE A 317 -19.95 7.17 -5.83
C ILE A 317 -18.73 8.05 -5.57
N GLY A 318 -18.31 8.70 -6.64
CA GLY A 318 -17.30 9.75 -6.64
C GLY A 318 -15.89 9.26 -6.35
N ARG A 319 -14.99 10.22 -6.14
CA ARG A 319 -13.54 9.97 -6.06
C ARG A 319 -13.17 8.99 -4.96
N TYR A 320 -13.99 8.93 -3.91
CA TYR A 320 -13.77 8.14 -2.70
C TYR A 320 -14.70 6.93 -2.58
N GLY A 321 -15.63 6.77 -3.54
CA GLY A 321 -16.57 5.64 -3.59
C GLY A 321 -17.48 5.59 -2.37
N LEU A 322 -18.02 6.75 -1.98
CA LEU A 322 -18.89 6.94 -0.83
C LEU A 322 -20.18 6.14 -1.03
N THR A 323 -20.56 5.35 -0.04
CA THR A 323 -21.77 4.52 -0.03
C THR A 323 -22.92 5.25 0.64
N TYR A 324 -24.13 4.68 0.53
CA TYR A 324 -25.29 5.16 1.28
C TYR A 324 -24.97 5.31 2.78
N ASP A 325 -24.36 4.32 3.42
CA ASP A 325 -24.08 4.36 4.86
C ASP A 325 -23.14 5.52 5.23
N MET A 326 -22.08 5.74 4.44
CA MET A 326 -21.14 6.85 4.66
C MET A 326 -21.79 8.21 4.47
N ILE A 327 -22.63 8.37 3.44
CA ILE A 327 -23.36 9.60 3.17
C ILE A 327 -24.41 9.84 4.26
N SER A 328 -25.11 8.79 4.69
CA SER A 328 -26.13 8.87 5.72
C SER A 328 -25.55 9.31 7.06
N SER A 329 -24.42 8.69 7.47
CA SER A 329 -23.70 9.06 8.69
C SER A 329 -23.23 10.52 8.66
N TRP A 330 -22.73 10.98 7.51
CA TRP A 330 -22.35 12.38 7.34
C TRP A 330 -23.55 13.32 7.42
N LEU A 331 -24.65 13.04 6.71
CA LEU A 331 -25.86 13.86 6.73
C LEU A 331 -26.46 13.98 8.14
N ASP A 332 -26.48 12.88 8.92
CA ASP A 332 -26.97 12.90 10.30
C ASP A 332 -26.16 13.89 11.17
N ASN A 333 -24.86 14.00 10.94
CA ASN A 333 -23.94 14.88 11.68
C ASN A 333 -23.66 16.22 11.00
N LEU A 334 -24.23 16.45 9.81
CA LEU A 334 -24.01 17.67 9.04
C LEU A 334 -24.61 18.90 9.74
N ASP A 335 -23.76 19.90 9.99
CA ASP A 335 -24.16 21.24 10.37
C ASP A 335 -24.57 22.04 9.13
N ILE A 336 -25.88 22.25 8.97
CA ILE A 336 -26.45 23.01 7.86
C ILE A 336 -26.05 24.49 7.94
N GLY A 337 -25.93 25.07 9.13
CA GLY A 337 -25.56 26.48 9.29
C GLY A 337 -24.13 26.75 8.80
N ASN A 338 -23.20 25.85 9.11
CA ASN A 338 -21.85 25.91 8.56
C ASN A 338 -21.84 25.74 7.03
N LEU A 339 -22.66 24.83 6.48
CA LEU A 339 -22.76 24.64 5.03
C LEU A 339 -23.37 25.86 4.32
N GLU A 340 -24.35 26.54 4.91
CA GLU A 340 -24.89 27.81 4.41
C GLU A 340 -23.82 28.93 4.40
N GLN A 341 -22.92 28.93 5.38
CA GLN A 341 -21.79 29.86 5.40
C GLN A 341 -20.80 29.55 4.26
N LEU A 342 -20.41 28.28 4.07
CA LEU A 342 -19.55 27.88 2.95
C LEU A 342 -20.16 28.23 1.59
N GLU A 343 -21.49 28.12 1.46
CA GLU A 343 -22.22 28.52 0.26
C GLU A 343 -22.16 30.04 0.02
N LYS A 344 -22.34 30.86 1.08
CA LYS A 344 -22.19 32.32 1.01
C LYS A 344 -20.76 32.74 0.66
N GLU A 345 -19.77 31.99 1.11
CA GLU A 345 -18.35 32.21 0.81
C GLU A 345 -17.95 31.70 -0.59
N GLY A 346 -18.88 31.09 -1.35
CA GLY A 346 -18.61 30.54 -2.67
C GLY A 346 -17.71 29.29 -2.67
N LYS A 347 -17.50 28.67 -1.51
CA LYS A 347 -16.69 27.44 -1.35
C LYS A 347 -17.43 26.17 -1.72
N VAL A 348 -18.76 26.24 -1.76
CA VAL A 348 -19.63 25.20 -2.34
C VAL A 348 -20.63 25.84 -3.31
N PRO A 349 -21.16 25.10 -4.30
CA PRO A 349 -22.14 25.64 -5.23
C PRO A 349 -23.40 26.18 -4.55
N LYS A 350 -24.02 27.20 -5.15
CA LYS A 350 -25.30 27.74 -4.68
C LYS A 350 -26.40 26.67 -4.68
N GLY A 351 -27.21 26.63 -3.63
CA GLY A 351 -28.26 25.64 -3.41
C GLY A 351 -27.80 24.34 -2.72
N THR A 352 -26.49 24.18 -2.47
CA THR A 352 -25.94 22.98 -1.81
C THR A 352 -26.51 22.80 -0.42
N ALA A 353 -26.57 23.85 0.40
CA ALA A 353 -27.07 23.75 1.77
C ALA A 353 -28.55 23.33 1.81
N ALA A 354 -29.37 23.92 0.94
CA ALA A 354 -30.77 23.56 0.80
C ALA A 354 -30.96 22.10 0.34
N ARG A 355 -30.16 21.62 -0.62
CA ARG A 355 -30.21 20.24 -1.09
C ARG A 355 -29.83 19.24 0.02
N MET A 356 -28.74 19.51 0.74
CA MET A 356 -28.30 18.64 1.83
C MET A 356 -29.29 18.63 3.00
N LYS A 357 -29.90 19.77 3.31
CA LYS A 357 -30.99 19.86 4.29
C LYS A 357 -32.17 18.97 3.89
N ALA A 358 -32.62 19.04 2.64
CA ALA A 358 -33.72 18.22 2.14
C ALA A 358 -33.37 16.71 2.18
N MET A 359 -32.15 16.32 1.82
CA MET A 359 -31.69 14.94 1.94
C MET A 359 -31.68 14.45 3.39
N LYS A 360 -31.15 15.25 4.32
CA LYS A 360 -31.15 14.96 5.76
C LYS A 360 -32.58 14.78 6.31
N GLU A 361 -33.51 15.64 5.89
CA GLU A 361 -34.93 15.53 6.27
C GLU A 361 -35.59 14.26 5.70
N SER A 362 -35.29 13.89 4.45
CA SER A 362 -35.78 12.66 3.83
C SER A 362 -35.30 11.41 4.59
N MET A 363 -34.04 11.40 5.04
CA MET A 363 -33.50 10.33 5.86
C MET A 363 -34.18 10.24 7.22
N ALA A 364 -34.36 11.37 7.90
CA ALA A 364 -35.08 11.40 9.18
C ALA A 364 -36.54 10.94 9.03
N LYS A 365 -37.17 11.19 7.88
CA LYS A 365 -38.51 10.66 7.55
C LYS A 365 -38.47 9.15 7.36
N ALA A 366 -37.58 8.64 6.51
CA ALA A 366 -37.43 7.20 6.26
C ALA A 366 -37.10 6.40 7.52
N LYS A 367 -36.25 6.94 8.41
CA LYS A 367 -35.93 6.32 9.71
C LYS A 367 -37.15 6.22 10.63
N ARG A 368 -38.05 7.21 10.61
CA ARG A 368 -39.30 7.20 11.40
C ARG A 368 -40.36 6.27 10.82
N SER A 369 -40.47 6.20 9.50
CA SER A 369 -41.49 5.39 8.82
C SER A 369 -41.07 3.94 8.59
N GLY A 370 -39.77 3.66 8.62
CA GLY A 370 -39.18 2.37 8.24
C GLY A 370 -39.26 2.07 6.74
N LYS A 371 -39.52 3.09 5.89
CA LYS A 371 -39.75 2.92 4.46
C LYS A 371 -38.67 3.61 3.63
N ASP A 372 -37.97 2.85 2.80
CA ASP A 372 -36.96 3.40 1.88
C ASP A 372 -37.57 4.32 0.82
N SER A 373 -38.85 4.16 0.47
CA SER A 373 -39.57 5.06 -0.44
C SER A 373 -39.68 6.50 0.05
N ASP A 374 -39.40 6.77 1.34
CA ASP A 374 -39.38 8.12 1.92
C ASP A 374 -38.01 8.82 1.80
N LEU A 375 -36.96 8.10 1.39
CA LEU A 375 -35.64 8.69 1.14
C LEU A 375 -35.68 9.59 -0.11
N ASP A 376 -34.75 10.52 -0.23
CA ASP A 376 -34.49 11.19 -1.50
C ASP A 376 -34.20 10.15 -2.62
N PRO A 377 -34.71 10.32 -3.85
CA PRO A 377 -34.53 9.33 -4.93
C PRO A 377 -33.07 8.94 -5.18
N PHE A 378 -32.13 9.87 -4.99
CA PHE A 378 -30.71 9.59 -5.11
C PHE A 378 -30.22 8.61 -4.04
N LEU A 379 -30.61 8.84 -2.78
CA LEU A 379 -30.28 7.97 -1.66
C LEU A 379 -30.96 6.60 -1.77
N GLN A 380 -32.19 6.55 -2.32
CA GLN A 380 -32.86 5.29 -2.64
C GLN A 380 -32.05 4.46 -3.63
N LYS A 381 -31.63 5.05 -4.76
CA LYS A 381 -30.82 4.34 -5.77
C LYS A 381 -29.51 3.83 -5.18
N LEU A 382 -28.81 4.66 -4.40
CA LEU A 382 -27.56 4.30 -3.73
C LEU A 382 -27.74 3.07 -2.82
N LYS A 383 -28.77 3.10 -1.97
CA LYS A 383 -29.07 2.04 -1.00
C LYS A 383 -29.55 0.75 -1.69
N ALA A 384 -30.42 0.87 -2.69
CA ALA A 384 -30.99 -0.27 -3.39
C ALA A 384 -29.93 -1.09 -4.15
N GLY A 385 -28.89 -0.41 -4.69
CA GLY A 385 -27.81 -1.10 -5.38
C GLY A 385 -28.24 -1.82 -6.66
N ASP A 386 -29.40 -1.46 -7.23
CA ASP A 386 -29.98 -2.12 -8.40
C ASP A 386 -29.08 -1.88 -9.62
N LYS A 387 -28.55 -2.97 -10.17
CA LYS A 387 -27.69 -2.93 -11.36
C LYS A 387 -28.45 -2.53 -12.62
N ASN A 388 -29.77 -2.69 -12.65
CA ASN A 388 -30.62 -2.30 -13.78
C ASN A 388 -31.01 -0.81 -13.76
N ASN A 389 -30.75 -0.12 -12.65
CA ASN A 389 -30.97 1.32 -12.49
C ASN A 389 -29.72 1.97 -11.86
N PRO A 390 -28.60 2.01 -12.59
CA PRO A 390 -27.33 2.48 -12.06
C PRO A 390 -27.37 3.97 -11.72
N ILE A 391 -26.56 4.37 -10.74
CA ILE A 391 -26.24 5.78 -10.52
C ILE A 391 -25.50 6.33 -11.75
N THR A 392 -25.85 7.54 -12.18
CA THR A 392 -25.21 8.22 -13.31
C THR A 392 -24.34 9.40 -12.84
N ALA A 393 -23.42 9.86 -13.69
CA ALA A 393 -22.66 11.09 -13.46
C ALA A 393 -23.58 12.31 -13.25
N ALA A 394 -24.72 12.37 -13.97
CA ALA A 394 -25.71 13.43 -13.79
C ALA A 394 -26.39 13.36 -12.41
N ASP A 395 -26.72 12.15 -11.94
CA ASP A 395 -27.22 11.96 -10.58
C ASP A 395 -26.19 12.48 -9.56
N ILE A 396 -24.90 12.19 -9.72
CA ILE A 396 -23.84 12.66 -8.81
C ILE A 396 -23.71 14.19 -8.87
N ASN A 397 -23.59 14.78 -10.06
CA ASN A 397 -23.39 16.23 -10.21
C ASN A 397 -24.56 17.05 -9.67
N GLN A 398 -25.79 16.55 -9.79
CA GLN A 398 -26.98 17.21 -9.26
C GLN A 398 -27.09 17.12 -7.73
N ASN A 399 -26.63 16.01 -7.15
CA ASN A 399 -26.97 15.64 -5.78
C ASN A 399 -25.80 15.70 -4.81
N PHE A 400 -24.60 15.43 -5.28
CA PHE A 400 -23.43 15.16 -4.45
C PHE A 400 -22.15 15.53 -5.19
N GLY A 401 -22.05 16.80 -5.61
CA GLY A 401 -20.93 17.35 -6.37
C GLY A 401 -19.58 17.29 -5.65
N LYS A 402 -18.50 17.64 -6.35
CA LYS A 402 -17.13 17.45 -5.91
C LYS A 402 -16.78 18.08 -4.55
N GLU A 403 -17.26 19.30 -4.27
CA GLU A 403 -17.00 19.98 -2.99
C GLU A 403 -17.71 19.27 -1.82
N VAL A 404 -18.91 18.74 -2.07
CA VAL A 404 -19.68 17.96 -1.08
C VAL A 404 -18.98 16.63 -0.79
N GLN A 405 -18.44 15.97 -1.81
CA GLN A 405 -17.65 14.74 -1.65
C GLN A 405 -16.42 14.96 -0.77
N GLU A 406 -15.69 16.07 -0.94
CA GLU A 406 -14.54 16.40 -0.11
C GLU A 406 -14.92 16.55 1.37
N LEU A 407 -16.00 17.29 1.66
CA LEU A 407 -16.50 17.51 3.03
C LEU A 407 -16.95 16.19 3.67
N ALA A 408 -17.74 15.39 2.96
CA ALA A 408 -18.23 14.11 3.45
C ALA A 408 -17.09 13.12 3.69
N THR A 409 -16.05 13.15 2.85
CA THR A 409 -14.87 12.28 3.00
C THR A 409 -14.03 12.70 4.19
N SER A 410 -13.76 14.00 4.38
CA SER A 410 -13.08 14.51 5.58
C SER A 410 -13.79 14.07 6.87
N PHE A 411 -15.12 14.16 6.89
CA PHE A 411 -15.92 13.68 8.01
C PHE A 411 -15.72 12.17 8.24
N ASN A 412 -15.86 11.34 7.20
CA ASN A 412 -15.77 9.89 7.36
C ASN A 412 -14.36 9.43 7.77
N VAL A 413 -13.31 10.03 7.20
CA VAL A 413 -11.91 9.79 7.60
C VAL A 413 -11.70 10.14 9.08
N GLY A 414 -12.22 11.29 9.53
CA GLY A 414 -12.18 11.69 10.94
C GLY A 414 -12.95 10.75 11.85
N ARG A 415 -14.18 10.40 11.48
CA ARG A 415 -15.06 9.50 12.24
C ARG A 415 -14.45 8.11 12.40
N PHE A 416 -13.99 7.49 11.31
CA PHE A 416 -13.38 6.16 11.39
C PHE A 416 -12.09 6.16 12.21
N ALA A 417 -11.28 7.23 12.12
CA ALA A 417 -10.11 7.35 12.98
C ALA A 417 -10.49 7.42 14.47
N GLN A 418 -11.55 8.15 14.82
CA GLN A 418 -12.08 8.21 16.19
C GLN A 418 -12.64 6.87 16.67
N GLU A 419 -13.40 6.17 15.83
CA GLU A 419 -13.94 4.84 16.12
C GLU A 419 -12.83 3.80 16.32
N MET A 420 -11.65 3.99 15.72
CA MET A 420 -10.44 3.19 15.97
C MET A 420 -9.65 3.63 17.23
N GLY A 421 -10.18 4.56 18.03
CA GLY A 421 -9.58 5.03 19.27
C GLY A 421 -8.46 6.07 19.08
N GLY A 422 -8.41 6.76 17.94
CA GLY A 422 -7.34 7.70 17.65
C GLY A 422 -7.78 8.96 16.90
N THR A 423 -6.77 9.67 16.39
CA THR A 423 -6.95 10.75 15.42
C THR A 423 -6.41 10.29 14.06
N THR A 424 -6.74 10.98 12.98
CA THR A 424 -6.22 10.68 11.63
C THR A 424 -4.69 10.66 11.56
N GLN A 425 -4.00 11.26 12.53
CA GLN A 425 -2.55 11.29 12.62
C GLN A 425 -1.94 10.05 13.30
N ASN A 426 -2.72 9.30 14.07
CA ASN A 426 -2.24 8.27 15.00
C ASN A 426 -2.82 6.87 14.71
N VAL A 427 -3.73 6.77 13.74
CA VAL A 427 -4.33 5.51 13.28
C VAL A 427 -3.56 5.01 12.06
N ASP A 428 -3.47 3.69 11.93
CA ASP A 428 -2.86 3.05 10.76
C ASP A 428 -3.61 3.46 9.47
N PRO A 429 -2.93 4.09 8.49
CA PRO A 429 -3.58 4.64 7.31
C PRO A 429 -4.16 3.53 6.40
N GLY A 430 -3.55 2.35 6.38
CA GLY A 430 -4.07 1.19 5.65
C GLY A 430 -5.39 0.68 6.23
N LYS A 431 -5.50 0.56 7.56
CA LYS A 431 -6.77 0.23 8.23
C LYS A 431 -7.83 1.31 8.00
N LEU A 432 -7.43 2.58 7.98
CA LEU A 432 -8.34 3.69 7.71
C LEU A 432 -8.85 3.67 6.27
N ALA A 433 -7.99 3.38 5.29
CA ALA A 433 -8.38 3.17 3.92
C ALA A 433 -9.30 1.94 3.75
N LEU A 434 -9.02 0.86 4.50
CA LEU A 434 -9.88 -0.31 4.54
C LEU A 434 -11.25 0.06 5.12
N ALA A 435 -11.30 0.85 6.20
CA ALA A 435 -12.57 1.30 6.78
C ALA A 435 -13.40 2.16 5.81
N MET A 436 -12.76 3.06 5.08
CA MET A 436 -13.40 3.83 4.00
C MET A 436 -13.93 2.92 2.89
N THR A 437 -13.21 1.84 2.57
CA THR A 437 -13.62 0.87 1.55
C THR A 437 -14.77 -0.02 2.04
N LEU A 438 -14.78 -0.36 3.33
CA LEU A 438 -15.80 -1.16 3.99
C LEU A 438 -17.06 -0.36 4.36
N GLY A 439 -16.94 0.96 4.52
CA GLY A 439 -17.98 1.82 5.09
C GLY A 439 -18.12 1.70 6.62
N ARG A 440 -17.23 0.94 7.27
CA ARG A 440 -17.18 0.70 8.72
C ARG A 440 -15.76 0.40 9.19
N VAL A 441 -15.47 0.59 10.47
CA VAL A 441 -14.19 0.13 11.05
C VAL A 441 -14.07 -1.40 10.90
N PRO A 442 -12.93 -1.92 10.40
CA PRO A 442 -12.69 -3.35 10.30
C PRO A 442 -12.57 -3.98 11.70
N GLY A 443 -13.30 -5.06 11.93
CA GLY A 443 -13.21 -5.87 13.13
C GLY A 443 -12.07 -6.90 13.04
N GLU A 444 -11.93 -7.73 14.06
CA GLU A 444 -10.88 -8.75 14.12
C GLU A 444 -10.96 -9.76 12.97
N GLN A 445 -12.17 -10.20 12.60
CA GLN A 445 -12.37 -11.10 11.47
C GLN A 445 -11.91 -10.46 10.15
N ASP A 446 -12.24 -9.19 9.91
CA ASP A 446 -11.82 -8.48 8.69
C ASP A 446 -10.30 -8.36 8.63
N LEU A 447 -9.66 -8.06 9.77
CA LEU A 447 -8.21 -7.91 9.87
C LEU A 447 -7.47 -9.24 9.82
N ASN A 448 -8.15 -10.36 10.07
CA ASN A 448 -7.58 -11.70 9.95
C ASN A 448 -7.71 -12.27 8.53
N ASP A 449 -8.59 -11.71 7.70
CA ASP A 449 -8.73 -12.07 6.30
C ASP A 449 -7.44 -11.75 5.50
N PRO A 450 -6.84 -12.73 4.80
CA PRO A 450 -5.59 -12.54 4.06
C PRO A 450 -5.66 -11.46 2.97
N ALA A 451 -6.78 -11.33 2.26
CA ALA A 451 -6.93 -10.33 1.21
C ALA A 451 -7.02 -8.92 1.80
N ASN A 452 -7.71 -8.77 2.94
CA ASN A 452 -7.75 -7.49 3.65
C ASN A 452 -6.39 -7.11 4.25
N LYS A 453 -5.58 -8.06 4.71
CA LYS A 453 -4.19 -7.79 5.13
C LYS A 453 -3.37 -7.24 3.98
N GLN A 454 -3.43 -7.87 2.81
CA GLN A 454 -2.76 -7.38 1.61
C GLN A 454 -3.26 -6.00 1.18
N PHE A 455 -4.56 -5.75 1.31
CA PHE A 455 -5.12 -4.42 1.09
C PHE A 455 -4.52 -3.39 2.05
N VAL A 456 -4.48 -3.68 3.35
CA VAL A 456 -3.93 -2.76 4.36
C VAL A 456 -2.47 -2.44 4.07
N ASP A 457 -1.67 -3.45 3.73
CA ASP A 457 -0.27 -3.25 3.37
C ASP A 457 -0.12 -2.40 2.10
N ALA A 458 -0.87 -2.71 1.05
CA ALA A 458 -0.87 -1.94 -0.19
C ALA A 458 -1.31 -0.49 0.04
N ALA A 459 -2.30 -0.28 0.91
CA ALA A 459 -2.77 1.04 1.29
C ALA A 459 -1.74 1.81 2.13
N ASN A 460 -1.02 1.14 3.02
CA ASN A 460 0.11 1.72 3.74
C ASN A 460 1.23 2.16 2.78
N GLN A 461 1.56 1.33 1.80
CA GLN A 461 2.53 1.66 0.75
C GLN A 461 2.09 2.87 -0.08
N THR A 462 0.84 2.85 -0.52
CA THR A 462 0.21 3.93 -1.30
C THR A 462 0.21 5.25 -0.50
N TYR A 463 -0.11 5.20 0.78
CA TYR A 463 -0.09 6.35 1.67
C TYR A 463 1.30 6.96 1.80
N GLN A 464 2.35 6.15 1.90
CA GLN A 464 3.73 6.65 1.92
C GLN A 464 4.10 7.35 0.63
N ILE A 465 3.71 6.79 -0.53
CA ILE A 465 3.91 7.44 -1.83
C ILE A 465 3.16 8.78 -1.87
N ALA A 466 1.90 8.83 -1.42
CA ALA A 466 1.11 10.05 -1.37
C ALA A 466 1.75 11.13 -0.47
N LEU A 467 2.21 10.75 0.72
CA LEU A 467 2.86 11.67 1.65
C LEU A 467 4.20 12.18 1.10
N ASN A 468 4.98 11.32 0.46
CA ASN A 468 6.23 11.71 -0.19
C ASN A 468 6.01 12.66 -1.36
N ARG A 469 4.92 12.53 -2.13
CA ARG A 469 4.55 13.47 -3.19
C ARG A 469 4.37 14.90 -2.67
N TYR A 470 3.84 15.05 -1.46
CA TYR A 470 3.61 16.35 -0.82
C TYR A 470 4.85 16.92 -0.14
N THR A 471 5.64 16.07 0.49
CA THR A 471 6.73 16.50 1.39
C THR A 471 8.11 16.54 0.72
N LYS A 472 8.29 15.86 -0.40
CA LYS A 472 9.53 15.88 -1.18
C LYS A 472 9.39 16.84 -2.35
N THR A 473 10.44 17.58 -2.67
CA THR A 473 10.46 18.60 -3.74
C THR A 473 11.25 18.17 -4.99
N GLY A 474 11.89 16.99 -4.99
CA GLY A 474 12.63 16.48 -6.15
C GLY A 474 11.75 15.81 -7.22
N ASP A 475 12.34 15.54 -8.38
CA ASP A 475 11.68 14.84 -9.50
C ASP A 475 11.47 13.35 -9.26
N THR A 476 12.05 12.84 -8.17
CA THR A 476 11.99 11.45 -7.77
C THR A 476 11.26 11.32 -6.43
N ILE A 477 10.26 10.43 -6.39
CA ILE A 477 9.50 10.07 -5.20
C ILE A 477 10.02 8.72 -4.70
N PRO A 478 10.68 8.67 -3.52
CA PRO A 478 11.09 7.41 -2.95
C PRO A 478 9.88 6.64 -2.43
N PHE A 479 9.95 5.33 -2.50
CA PHE A 479 9.06 4.42 -1.78
C PHE A 479 9.91 3.35 -1.08
N THR A 480 9.43 2.92 0.08
CA THR A 480 10.07 1.84 0.86
C THR A 480 8.99 0.83 1.16
N ASP A 481 9.23 -0.45 0.89
CA ASP A 481 8.30 -1.50 1.26
C ASP A 481 8.32 -1.71 2.79
N ALA A 482 7.48 -1.02 3.55
CA ALA A 482 7.47 -1.21 5.01
C ALA A 482 6.93 -2.60 5.45
N SER A 483 6.50 -3.46 4.51
CA SER A 483 5.79 -4.69 4.83
C SER A 483 6.69 -5.79 5.42
N ASN A 484 7.94 -5.99 4.98
CA ASN A 484 8.78 -7.07 5.55
C ASN A 484 9.12 -6.85 7.03
N LEU A 485 9.48 -5.63 7.42
CA LEU A 485 9.76 -5.33 8.82
C LEU A 485 8.48 -5.35 9.67
N THR A 486 7.35 -4.93 9.11
CA THR A 486 6.04 -5.04 9.77
C THR A 486 5.64 -6.51 9.97
N ASP A 487 5.85 -7.36 8.97
CA ASP A 487 5.62 -8.80 9.04
C ASP A 487 6.57 -9.48 10.03
N ALA A 488 7.84 -9.08 10.05
CA ALA A 488 8.81 -9.58 11.02
C ALA A 488 8.40 -9.22 12.46
N MET A 489 7.93 -7.99 12.68
CA MET A 489 7.38 -7.54 13.96
C MET A 489 6.16 -8.38 14.36
N GLN A 490 5.20 -8.59 13.45
CA GLN A 490 4.02 -9.41 13.71
C GLN A 490 4.37 -10.89 13.99
N LYS A 491 5.25 -11.50 13.18
CA LYS A 491 5.70 -12.89 13.36
C LYS A 491 6.50 -13.09 14.64
N ALA A 492 7.09 -12.04 15.19
CA ALA A 492 7.80 -12.07 16.46
C ALA A 492 6.88 -12.06 17.67
N GLU A 493 5.66 -11.52 17.54
CA GLU A 493 4.71 -11.41 18.65
C GLU A 493 4.47 -12.77 19.32
N GLY A 494 4.58 -12.80 20.65
CA GLY A 494 4.39 -14.01 21.45
C GLY A 494 5.59 -14.96 21.48
N LYS A 495 6.66 -14.71 20.72
CA LYS A 495 7.85 -15.58 20.69
C LYS A 495 8.95 -15.11 21.64
N ALA A 496 9.66 -16.06 22.22
CA ALA A 496 10.89 -15.83 22.96
C ALA A 496 12.07 -15.84 21.97
N LEU A 497 12.41 -14.68 21.42
CA LEU A 497 13.46 -14.59 20.39
C LEU A 497 14.88 -14.72 20.95
N TRP A 498 15.08 -14.91 22.25
CA TRP A 498 16.39 -14.94 22.91
C TRP A 498 16.82 -16.33 23.38
N THR A 499 16.05 -17.38 23.09
CA THR A 499 16.22 -18.73 23.68
C THR A 499 17.62 -19.32 23.52
N ASP A 500 18.28 -19.09 22.39
CA ASP A 500 19.64 -19.59 22.14
C ASP A 500 20.71 -18.86 22.98
N TYR A 501 20.30 -17.71 23.57
CA TYR A 501 21.08 -16.89 24.48
C TYR A 501 20.47 -16.87 25.89
N ALA A 502 19.70 -17.89 26.29
CA ALA A 502 18.97 -17.91 27.56
C ALA A 502 19.87 -17.61 28.78
N GLN A 503 21.08 -18.16 28.82
CA GLN A 503 22.04 -17.88 29.91
C GLN A 503 22.53 -16.43 29.89
N ALA A 504 22.91 -15.92 28.72
CA ALA A 504 23.41 -14.54 28.55
C ALA A 504 22.32 -13.47 28.72
N THR A 505 21.05 -13.86 28.57
CA THR A 505 19.89 -12.96 28.68
C THR A 505 19.12 -13.13 29.99
N GLU A 506 19.66 -13.90 30.94
CA GLU A 506 19.03 -14.22 32.23
C GLU A 506 17.58 -14.74 32.05
N ASN A 507 17.42 -15.71 31.15
CA ASN A 507 16.14 -16.28 30.75
C ASN A 507 15.12 -15.21 30.30
N GLY A 508 15.59 -14.24 29.53
CA GLY A 508 14.77 -13.22 28.90
C GLY A 508 14.69 -11.89 29.64
N ASN A 509 15.22 -11.79 30.86
CA ASN A 509 15.24 -10.52 31.59
C ASN A 509 16.04 -9.43 30.87
N LEU A 510 17.10 -9.81 30.16
CA LEU A 510 17.96 -8.93 29.36
C LEU A 510 17.79 -9.12 27.84
N GLY A 511 16.73 -9.83 27.41
CA GLY A 511 16.52 -10.23 26.01
C GLY A 511 16.07 -9.12 25.06
N CYS A 512 16.03 -7.85 25.47
CA CYS A 512 15.44 -6.77 24.67
C CYS A 512 16.23 -6.40 23.41
N ALA A 513 17.54 -6.28 23.52
CA ALA A 513 18.40 -5.97 22.38
C ALA A 513 18.39 -7.09 21.35
N ILE A 514 18.50 -8.36 21.79
CA ILE A 514 18.55 -9.50 20.88
C ILE A 514 17.20 -9.74 20.19
N ALA A 515 16.09 -9.52 20.89
CA ALA A 515 14.76 -9.58 20.29
C ALA A 515 14.57 -8.49 19.23
N ALA A 516 14.96 -7.24 19.53
CA ALA A 516 14.91 -6.16 18.55
C ALA A 516 15.83 -6.42 17.35
N SER A 517 17.06 -6.88 17.58
CA SER A 517 18.00 -7.30 16.54
C SER A 517 17.41 -8.39 15.65
N ARG A 518 16.78 -9.43 16.21
CA ARG A 518 16.18 -10.52 15.43
C ARG A 518 14.95 -10.08 14.64
N ILE A 519 14.13 -9.18 15.19
CA ILE A 519 13.04 -8.54 14.43
C ILE A 519 13.59 -7.74 13.25
N LEU A 520 14.60 -6.91 13.49
CA LEU A 520 15.24 -6.09 12.47
C LEU A 520 15.88 -6.96 11.38
N ARG A 521 16.64 -7.99 11.76
CA ARG A 521 17.22 -8.96 10.83
C ARG A 521 16.17 -9.72 10.02
N ALA A 522 15.10 -10.19 10.66
CA ALA A 522 14.00 -10.85 9.97
C ALA A 522 13.24 -9.90 9.03
N GLY A 523 13.25 -8.60 9.32
CA GLY A 523 12.78 -7.54 8.42
C GLY A 523 13.85 -7.03 7.45
N GLY A 524 14.98 -7.72 7.36
CA GLY A 524 16.04 -7.43 6.40
C GLY A 524 16.96 -6.26 6.75
N VAL A 525 17.07 -5.85 8.01
CA VAL A 525 18.01 -4.79 8.41
C VAL A 525 19.36 -5.45 8.81
N PRO A 526 20.51 -5.04 8.23
CA PRO A 526 21.80 -5.69 8.47
C PRO A 526 22.44 -5.23 9.80
N VAL A 527 21.80 -5.59 10.90
CA VAL A 527 22.29 -5.45 12.27
C VAL A 527 22.82 -6.78 12.80
N GLY A 528 23.75 -6.74 13.74
CA GLY A 528 24.21 -7.93 14.45
C GLY A 528 23.16 -8.49 15.41
N GLU A 529 23.39 -9.70 15.91
CA GLU A 529 22.67 -10.22 17.08
C GLU A 529 23.21 -9.56 18.35
N GLN A 530 22.61 -8.42 18.72
CA GLN A 530 23.11 -7.58 19.79
C GLN A 530 22.53 -8.03 21.13
N LEU A 531 23.39 -8.34 22.09
CA LEU A 531 22.98 -8.62 23.48
C LEU A 531 22.84 -7.35 24.32
N GLY A 532 23.39 -6.23 23.85
CA GLY A 532 23.35 -4.93 24.51
C GLY A 532 22.65 -3.85 23.68
N VAL A 533 21.92 -2.97 24.35
CA VAL A 533 21.21 -1.83 23.71
C VAL A 533 22.18 -0.89 22.98
N ASP A 534 23.36 -0.65 23.54
CA ASP A 534 24.39 0.18 22.90
C ASP A 534 24.96 -0.47 21.63
N GLY A 535 25.05 -1.80 21.58
CA GLY A 535 25.45 -2.51 20.37
C GLY A 535 24.44 -2.28 19.23
N LEU A 536 23.14 -2.36 19.54
CA LEU A 536 22.08 -2.08 18.58
C LEU A 536 22.07 -0.61 18.16
N LYS A 537 22.30 0.32 19.09
CA LYS A 537 22.48 1.75 18.80
C LYS A 537 23.61 1.96 17.79
N ASN A 538 24.78 1.39 18.05
CA ASN A 538 25.96 1.54 17.19
C ASN A 538 25.71 0.95 15.80
N ASP A 539 25.01 -0.18 15.71
CA ASP A 539 24.58 -0.74 14.42
C ASP A 539 23.66 0.24 13.67
N MET A 540 22.65 0.80 14.32
CA MET A 540 21.75 1.78 13.69
C MET A 540 22.50 3.02 13.21
N GLU A 541 23.43 3.55 14.00
CA GLU A 541 24.26 4.69 13.62
C GLU A 541 25.23 4.37 12.47
N ARG A 542 25.80 3.16 12.44
CA ARG A 542 26.62 2.66 11.32
C ARG A 542 25.82 2.57 10.03
N LEU A 543 24.54 2.20 10.12
CA LEU A 543 23.60 2.19 8.99
C LEU A 543 23.17 3.60 8.55
N GLY A 544 23.64 4.65 9.24
CA GLY A 544 23.35 6.05 8.91
C GLY A 544 22.08 6.59 9.57
N ALA A 545 21.44 5.83 10.45
CA ALA A 545 20.32 6.34 11.26
C ALA A 545 20.84 7.40 12.24
N ARG A 546 20.07 8.47 12.42
CA ARG A 546 20.37 9.52 13.40
C ARG A 546 19.33 9.50 14.51
N PRO A 547 19.73 9.83 15.75
CA PRO A 547 18.78 9.94 16.84
C PRO A 547 17.77 11.06 16.53
N THR A 548 16.50 10.77 16.78
CA THR A 548 15.39 11.71 16.61
C THR A 548 14.39 11.56 17.76
N SER A 549 13.46 12.52 17.86
CA SER A 549 12.41 12.44 18.86
C SER A 549 11.42 11.31 18.52
N LEU A 550 10.79 10.72 19.54
CA LEU A 550 9.71 9.74 19.34
C LEU A 550 8.58 10.34 18.49
N ALA A 551 8.24 11.60 18.71
CA ALA A 551 7.23 12.29 17.90
C ALA A 551 7.60 12.31 16.42
N ASN A 552 8.84 12.66 16.07
CA ASN A 552 9.31 12.66 14.68
C ASN A 552 9.32 11.26 14.07
N ALA A 553 9.71 10.24 14.83
CA ALA A 553 9.72 8.86 14.35
C ALA A 553 8.31 8.31 14.11
N ILE A 554 7.39 8.48 15.06
CA ILE A 554 5.95 8.18 14.87
C ILE A 554 5.43 8.90 13.63
N ASN A 555 5.78 10.19 13.51
CA ASN A 555 5.33 11.05 12.44
C ASN A 555 5.93 10.72 11.06
N SER A 556 7.03 9.98 11.03
CA SER A 556 7.67 9.55 9.79
C SER A 556 6.88 8.44 9.09
N GLY A 557 6.02 7.72 9.81
CA GLY A 557 5.30 6.55 9.27
C GLY A 557 6.21 5.38 8.89
N ARG A 558 7.50 5.44 9.22
CA ARG A 558 8.49 4.40 8.93
C ARG A 558 8.80 3.58 10.18
N PRO A 559 9.26 2.34 10.05
CA PRO A 559 9.79 1.60 11.18
C PRO A 559 10.99 2.30 11.83
N TYR A 560 11.09 2.21 13.15
CA TYR A 560 12.16 2.81 13.93
C TYR A 560 12.48 1.95 15.16
N VAL A 561 13.73 2.07 15.62
CA VAL A 561 14.19 1.46 16.88
C VAL A 561 14.06 2.49 17.98
N ILE A 562 13.49 2.11 19.12
CA ILE A 562 13.39 2.96 20.31
C ILE A 562 14.43 2.52 21.31
N ILE A 563 15.30 3.45 21.75
CA ILE A 563 16.32 3.19 22.76
C ILE A 563 16.05 4.07 23.98
N LYS A 564 15.82 3.45 25.13
CA LYS A 564 15.65 4.14 26.40
C LYS A 564 17.03 4.53 26.96
N GLN A 565 17.23 5.82 27.18
CA GLN A 565 18.47 6.39 27.71
C GLN A 565 18.47 6.54 29.23
N ASN A 566 17.28 6.74 29.84
CA ASN A 566 17.15 7.03 31.26
C ASN A 566 16.30 5.97 31.98
N GLY A 567 16.79 5.43 33.10
CA GLY A 567 16.04 4.51 33.97
C GLY A 567 16.06 3.03 33.55
N GLY A 568 17.21 2.56 33.05
CA GLY A 568 17.47 1.17 32.61
C GLY A 568 17.51 1.02 31.09
N SER A 569 18.51 0.30 30.59
CA SER A 569 18.70 0.06 29.14
C SER A 569 17.61 -0.85 28.60
N HIS A 570 16.71 -0.30 27.79
CA HIS A 570 15.65 -1.05 27.12
C HIS A 570 15.50 -0.62 25.67
N THR A 571 15.08 -1.55 24.81
CA THR A 571 14.88 -1.28 23.38
C THR A 571 13.75 -2.12 22.78
N GLY A 572 13.19 -1.62 21.69
CA GLY A 572 12.15 -2.26 20.90
C GLY A 572 12.07 -1.68 19.49
N VAL A 573 11.32 -2.35 18.62
CA VAL A 573 11.07 -1.91 17.24
C VAL A 573 9.63 -1.41 17.16
N ALA A 574 9.40 -0.29 16.46
CA ALA A 574 8.09 0.34 16.40
C ALA A 574 7.78 0.88 15.01
N ILE A 575 6.49 0.97 14.70
CA ILE A 575 5.94 1.69 13.54
C ILE A 575 4.66 2.40 13.97
N GLY A 576 4.54 3.69 13.61
CA GLY A 576 3.53 4.55 14.19
C GLY A 576 3.62 4.52 15.73
N ARG A 577 2.53 4.18 16.41
CA ARG A 577 2.52 4.04 17.88
C ARG A 577 2.65 2.60 18.36
N THR A 578 2.67 1.62 17.45
CA THR A 578 2.73 0.21 17.83
C THR A 578 4.18 -0.18 18.10
N VAL A 579 4.45 -0.70 19.29
CA VAL A 579 5.78 -1.12 19.74
C VAL A 579 5.81 -2.64 19.93
N PHE A 580 6.86 -3.26 19.43
CA PHE A 580 7.21 -4.66 19.64
C PHE A 580 8.50 -4.69 20.47
N GLU A 581 8.37 -5.14 21.72
CA GLU A 581 9.48 -5.16 22.69
C GLU A 581 9.45 -6.46 23.49
N ASN A 582 10.62 -6.94 23.92
CA ASN A 582 10.70 -8.08 24.83
C ASN A 582 10.19 -7.69 26.21
N SER A 583 9.16 -8.37 26.70
CA SER A 583 8.69 -8.20 28.07
C SER A 583 9.41 -9.17 28.99
N SER A 584 10.29 -8.66 29.86
CA SER A 584 11.00 -9.47 30.86
C SER A 584 10.01 -10.24 31.77
N SER A 585 8.88 -9.64 32.14
CA SER A 585 7.85 -10.30 32.96
C SER A 585 7.05 -11.39 32.23
N ARG A 586 7.03 -11.38 30.89
CA ARG A 586 6.32 -12.39 30.08
C ARG A 586 7.25 -13.35 29.35
N GLY A 587 8.56 -13.10 29.39
CA GLY A 587 9.59 -13.90 28.71
C GLY A 587 9.47 -13.95 27.19
N ARG A 588 8.78 -12.99 26.56
CA ARG A 588 8.50 -13.00 25.11
C ARG A 588 8.29 -11.59 24.55
N VAL A 589 8.37 -11.47 23.23
CA VAL A 589 8.01 -10.26 22.51
C VAL A 589 6.51 -10.00 22.69
N VAL A 590 6.16 -8.76 22.99
CA VAL A 590 4.78 -8.29 23.09
C VAL A 590 4.56 -7.09 22.20
N ARG A 591 3.36 -7.01 21.64
CA ARG A 591 2.84 -5.83 20.96
C ARG A 591 2.08 -4.97 21.96
N ARG A 592 2.31 -3.65 21.93
CA ARG A 592 1.52 -2.67 22.72
C ARG A 592 1.57 -1.28 22.11
N ASP A 593 0.65 -0.41 22.51
CA ASP A 593 0.75 1.02 22.20
C ASP A 593 1.93 1.63 22.97
N LEU A 594 2.65 2.57 22.36
CA LEU A 594 3.78 3.24 22.98
C LEU A 594 3.41 3.88 24.32
N SER A 595 2.18 4.36 24.53
CA SER A 595 1.74 4.92 25.81
C SER A 595 1.75 3.91 26.96
N GLU A 596 1.63 2.62 26.66
CA GLU A 596 1.66 1.51 27.63
C GLU A 596 3.07 0.91 27.77
N SER A 597 4.00 1.35 26.91
CA SER A 597 5.37 0.89 26.91
C SER A 597 6.22 1.61 27.96
N SER A 598 7.21 0.88 28.47
CA SER A 598 8.28 1.46 29.31
C SER A 598 9.24 2.35 28.50
N LEU A 599 9.17 2.26 27.17
CA LEU A 599 9.95 3.01 26.19
C LEU A 599 9.36 4.40 25.88
N ARG A 600 8.21 4.77 26.44
CA ARG A 600 7.52 6.05 26.15
C ARG A 600 8.25 7.30 26.61
N SER A 601 9.10 7.18 27.62
CA SER A 601 9.71 8.29 28.34
C SER A 601 11.21 8.08 28.50
N GLY A 602 11.99 9.14 28.29
CA GLY A 602 13.45 9.07 28.40
C GLY A 602 14.10 8.25 27.29
N SER A 603 13.46 8.17 26.11
CA SER A 603 13.94 7.39 24.96
C SER A 603 14.18 8.27 23.74
N VAL A 604 15.05 7.80 22.86
CA VAL A 604 15.27 8.35 21.51
C VAL A 604 14.86 7.31 20.49
N ALA A 605 14.47 7.77 19.31
CA ALA A 605 14.21 6.91 18.17
C ALA A 605 15.34 6.98 17.15
N TYR A 606 15.59 5.86 16.49
CA TYR A 606 16.43 5.75 15.30
C TYR A 606 15.55 5.22 14.17
N ILE A 607 15.18 6.10 13.23
CA ILE A 607 14.38 5.69 12.07
C ILE A 607 15.23 4.73 11.24
N VAL A 608 14.70 3.54 10.95
CA VAL A 608 15.40 2.53 10.15
C VAL A 608 15.68 3.15 8.77
N PRO A 609 16.95 3.26 8.33
CA PRO A 609 17.31 3.87 7.06
C PRO A 609 16.57 3.16 5.92
N SER A 610 16.17 3.92 4.90
CA SER A 610 15.20 3.45 3.90
C SER A 610 15.75 2.24 3.16
N GLN A 611 17.07 2.22 2.96
CA GLN A 611 17.79 1.16 2.28
C GLN A 611 17.83 -0.19 2.98
N TYR A 612 17.37 -0.27 4.23
CA TYR A 612 17.46 -1.48 5.05
C TYR A 612 16.11 -2.00 5.52
N VAL A 613 15.00 -1.34 5.16
CA VAL A 613 13.68 -1.86 5.52
C VAL A 613 13.39 -3.18 4.77
N ASN A 614 14.25 -3.62 3.83
CA ASN A 614 14.09 -4.83 3.01
C ASN A 614 15.37 -5.47 2.42
N SER A 615 16.55 -5.44 3.07
CA SER A 615 17.61 -6.34 2.59
C SER A 615 17.30 -7.77 3.05
N ASN A 616 16.62 -8.57 2.22
CA ASN A 616 16.45 -10.01 2.44
C ASN A 616 17.83 -10.71 2.51
N ASN A 617 18.44 -10.73 3.69
CA ASN A 617 19.61 -11.53 4.05
C ASN A 617 19.29 -12.23 5.39
N ALA A 618 18.99 -13.53 5.31
CA ALA A 618 19.17 -14.48 6.40
C ALA A 618 19.23 -15.89 5.83
#